data_AF-A0A847BCC0-F1
#
_entry.id   AF-A0A847BCC0-F1
#
_cell.length_a   1.000
_cell.length_b   1.000
_cell.length_c   1.000
_cell.angle_alpha   90.00
_cell.angle_beta   90.00
_cell.angle_gamma   90.00
#
_symmetry.space_group_name_H-M   'P 1'
#
loop_
_entity.id
_entity.type
_entity.pdbx_description
1 polymer ?
#
loop_
_entity_poly.entity_id
_entity_poly.type
_entity_poly.pdbx_seq_one_letter_code
_entity_poly.pdbx_strand_id
1 'polypeptide(L)' 'GCDNPVESQYHLGMAVGVQGTPAIVLPDGQLVPGYVPAERLADMLGLAE' A
#
# COMPACT_ATOMS: atom_id res chain seq x y z
N GLY A 1 14.27 -23.45 12.08
CA GLY A 1 13.17 -22.48 12.20
C GLY A 1 13.01 -21.77 10.87
N CYS A 2 11.79 -21.45 10.47
CA CYS A 2 11.54 -20.64 9.27
C CYS A 2 11.54 -19.16 9.66
N ASP A 3 12.02 -18.29 8.78
CA ASP A 3 11.85 -16.84 8.96
C ASP A 3 10.37 -16.49 8.81
N ASN A 4 9.86 -15.65 9.72
CA ASN A 4 8.51 -15.10 9.64
C ASN A 4 8.58 -13.63 9.18
N PRO A 5 8.62 -13.36 7.87
CA PRO A 5 8.74 -11.98 7.37
C PRO A 5 7.49 -11.14 7.65
N VAL A 6 6.34 -11.76 7.97
CA VAL A 6 5.06 -11.08 8.16
C VAL A 6 5.11 -10.10 9.34
N GLU A 7 5.80 -10.45 10.43
CA GLU A 7 5.95 -9.55 11.58
C GLU A 7 6.65 -8.25 11.19
N SER A 8 7.76 -8.35 10.46
CA SER A 8 8.49 -7.17 9.97
C SER A 8 7.67 -6.31 9.00
N GLN A 9 6.86 -6.95 8.14
CA GLN A 9 5.97 -6.26 7.20
C GLN A 9 4.82 -5.55 7.93
N TYR A 10 4.25 -6.17 8.96
CA TYR A 10 3.20 -5.58 9.79
C TYR A 10 3.71 -4.33 10.52
N HIS A 11 4.91 -4.42 11.14
CA HIS A 11 5.55 -3.27 11.77
C HIS A 11 5.89 -2.16 10.78
N LEU A 12 6.39 -2.50 9.59
CA LEU A 12 6.61 -1.51 8.53
C LEU A 12 5.30 -0.81 8.15
N GLY A 13 4.22 -1.56 7.96
CA GLY A 13 2.89 -1.01 7.67
C GLY A 13 2.44 0.01 8.72
N MET A 14 2.57 -0.33 10.01
CA MET A 14 2.26 0.62 11.09
C MET A 14 3.16 1.85 11.06
N ALA A 15 4.47 1.66 10.81
CA ALA A 15 5.44 2.76 10.77
C ALA A 15 5.18 3.76 9.64
N VAL A 16 4.61 3.32 8.50
CA VAL A 16 4.23 4.19 7.38
C VAL A 16 2.79 4.72 7.47
N GLY A 17 2.06 4.41 8.56
CA GLY A 17 0.73 4.96 8.84
C GLY A 17 -0.46 4.12 8.36
N VAL A 18 -0.26 2.84 8.02
CA VAL A 18 -1.37 1.93 7.71
C VAL A 18 -2.22 1.69 8.95
N GLN A 19 -3.52 1.97 8.84
CA GLN A 19 -4.52 1.77 9.91
C GLN A 19 -5.56 0.69 9.58
N GLY A 20 -5.54 0.15 8.37
CA GLY A 20 -6.47 -0.86 7.88
C GLY A 20 -6.10 -1.33 6.49
N THR A 21 -6.72 -2.43 6.05
CA THR A 21 -6.45 -3.05 4.75
C THR A 21 -7.69 -3.03 3.85
N PRO A 22 -7.53 -2.94 2.52
CA PRO A 22 -6.26 -2.76 1.81
C PRO A 22 -5.70 -1.34 1.96
N ALA A 23 -4.39 -1.18 1.78
CA ALA A 23 -3.69 0.10 1.75
C ALA A 23 -2.57 0.04 0.72
N ILE A 24 -2.40 1.11 -0.06
CA ILE A 24 -1.41 1.21 -1.14
C ILE A 24 -0.45 2.34 -0.80
N VAL A 25 0.86 2.10 -0.89
CA VAL A 25 1.89 3.16 -0.87
C VAL A 25 2.37 3.36 -2.30
N LEU A 26 2.15 4.54 -2.86
CA LEU A 26 2.55 4.89 -4.22
C LEU A 26 4.06 5.22 -4.30
N PRO A 27 4.67 5.20 -5.50
CA PRO A 27 6.10 5.49 -5.67
C PRO A 27 6.54 6.89 -5.19
N ASP A 28 5.61 7.85 -5.12
CA ASP A 28 5.84 9.20 -4.60
C ASP A 28 5.73 9.29 -3.06
N GLY A 29 5.46 8.16 -2.39
CA GLY A 29 5.28 8.07 -0.95
C GLY A 29 3.86 8.34 -0.45
N GLN A 30 2.90 8.61 -1.34
CA GLN A 30 1.51 8.81 -0.93
C GLN A 30 0.90 7.50 -0.41
N LEU A 31 0.28 7.57 0.77
CA LEU A 31 -0.51 6.47 1.34
C LEU A 31 -1.98 6.61 0.92
N VAL A 32 -2.51 5.58 0.25
CA VAL A 32 -3.89 5.49 -0.22
C VAL A 32 -4.62 4.42 0.60
N PRO A 33 -5.50 4.82 1.54
CA PRO A 33 -6.24 3.87 2.36
C PRO A 33 -7.45 3.31 1.62
N GLY A 34 -7.75 2.04 1.86
CA GLY A 34 -8.93 1.37 1.34
C GLY A 34 -8.76 0.84 -0.09
N TYR A 35 -9.83 0.24 -0.58
CA TYR A 35 -9.87 -0.35 -1.92
C TYR A 35 -9.93 0.75 -2.99
N VAL A 36 -9.17 0.53 -4.07
CA VAL A 36 -9.13 1.41 -5.24
C VAL A 36 -9.45 0.57 -6.49
N PRO A 37 -10.47 0.95 -7.30
CA PRO A 37 -10.71 0.33 -8.60
C PRO A 37 -9.52 0.47 -9.55
N ALA A 38 -9.33 -0.49 -10.46
CA ALA A 38 -8.17 -0.54 -11.34
C ALA A 38 -8.00 0.72 -12.21
N GLU A 39 -9.08 1.21 -12.82
CA GLU A 39 -9.06 2.42 -13.66
C GLU A 39 -8.58 3.64 -12.86
N ARG A 40 -9.11 3.84 -11.65
CA ARG A 40 -8.70 4.92 -10.76
C ARG A 40 -7.23 4.78 -10.32
N LEU A 41 -6.76 3.57 -10.06
CA LEU A 41 -5.35 3.35 -9.72
C LEU A 41 -4.43 3.68 -10.90
N ALA A 42 -4.85 3.37 -12.13
CA ALA A 42 -4.12 3.75 -13.34
C ALA A 42 -4.04 5.27 -13.51
N ASP A 43 -5.13 6.00 -13.27
CA ASP A 43 -5.15 7.47 -13.27
C ASP A 43 -4.15 8.03 -12.24
N MET A 44 -4.18 7.49 -11.01
CA MET A 44 -3.30 7.93 -9.91
C MET A 44 -1.82 7.67 -10.21
N LEU A 45 -1.51 6.62 -10.97
CA LEU A 45 -0.16 6.30 -11.41
C LEU A 45 0.27 7.04 -12.68
N GLY A 46 -0.62 7.85 -13.29
CA GLY A 46 -0.35 8.53 -14.56
C GLY A 46 -0.22 7.57 -15.74
N LEU A 47 -0.92 6.43 -15.69
CA LEU A 47 -0.91 5.38 -16.70
C LEU A 47 -2.14 5.40 -17.62
N ALA A 48 -3.11 6.26 -17.34
CA ALA A 48 -4.29 6.43 -18.17
C ALA A 48 -3.99 7.29 -19.41
N GLU A 49 -4.47 6.84 -20.57
CA GLU A 49 -4.33 7.50 -21.88
C GLU A 49 -5.26 8.71 -22.05
#